data_AF-A0A7C5WRD4-F1
#
_entry.id   AF-A0A7C5WRD4-F1
#
_cell.length_a   1.000
_cell.length_b   1.000
_cell.length_c   1.000
_cell.angle_alpha   90.00
_cell.angle_beta   90.00
_cell.angle_gamma   90.00
#
_symmetry.space_group_name_H-M   'P 1'
#
loop_
_entity.id
_entity.type
_entity.pdbx_description
1 polymer ?
#
loop_
_entity_poly.entity_id
_entity_poly.type
_entity_poly.pdbx_seq_one_letter_code
_entity_poly.pdbx_strand_id
1 'polypeptide(L)'
;MNIEVTSGYLARSGVFKLNANTHFELALKYFEEGRGLVDRDPVQSCEKLYKATEEAIKGLVIHFNIKDIIESIERTGEWSEREFVRAVERLSRILGEWIISSWDTAWALRTLCYQEAKFNSRDVKTRIPSIETLISVSQNISQTVPASFIVEYVDKMFRDFSEKMKAVIREEIEKLRESVDKSFIELTQRVSSVSSEVEKSSREVKSIKTGLRSRLNFILWLLGLRKRLFSEERH
;
A
#
# COMPACT_ATOMS: atom_id res chain seq x y z
N MET A 1 -16.53 3.30 74.58
CA MET A 1 -15.60 2.99 73.49
C MET A 1 -16.37 3.19 72.19
N ASN A 2 -16.33 4.36 71.56
CA ASN A 2 -15.25 4.82 70.65
C ASN A 2 -14.98 3.77 69.55
N ILE A 3 -15.19 3.98 68.25
CA ILE A 3 -15.26 5.21 67.45
C ILE A 3 -16.02 4.92 66.13
N GLU A 4 -16.85 5.87 65.69
CA GLU A 4 -17.22 6.10 64.29
C GLU A 4 -15.98 6.46 63.46
N VAL A 5 -15.52 5.61 62.54
CA VAL A 5 -14.88 6.02 61.26
C VAL A 5 -14.93 4.77 60.38
N THR A 6 -15.76 4.69 59.32
CA THR A 6 -15.31 5.00 57.95
C THR A 6 -16.50 4.93 56.99
N SER A 7 -17.52 5.75 57.25
CA SER A 7 -18.49 6.19 56.22
C SER A 7 -17.84 7.22 55.25
N GLY A 8 -16.58 6.98 54.84
CA GLY A 8 -15.72 7.98 54.20
C GLY A 8 -14.88 7.51 53.00
N TYR A 9 -14.95 6.23 52.61
CA TYR A 9 -14.16 5.70 51.48
C TYR A 9 -14.97 5.31 50.24
N LEU A 10 -16.26 5.63 50.20
CA LEU A 10 -17.14 5.30 49.07
C LEU A 10 -17.43 6.50 48.12
N ALA A 11 -16.66 7.59 48.21
CA ALA A 11 -16.98 8.83 47.49
C ALA A 11 -15.83 9.46 46.68
N ARG A 12 -14.77 8.72 46.29
CA ARG A 12 -13.69 9.27 45.44
C ARG A 12 -13.09 8.31 44.39
N SER A 13 -13.88 7.42 43.80
CA SER A 13 -13.36 6.46 42.79
C SER A 13 -14.24 6.35 41.55
N GLY A 14 -14.68 7.49 41.00
CA GLY A 14 -15.30 7.53 39.67
C GLY A 14 -14.33 7.11 38.55
N VAL A 15 -13.03 7.16 38.80
CA VAL A 15 -11.95 6.96 37.81
C VAL A 15 -11.78 5.50 37.40
N PHE A 16 -12.14 4.53 38.25
CA PHE A 16 -11.90 3.10 38.01
C PHE A 16 -13.19 2.29 37.74
N LYS A 17 -14.34 2.95 37.60
CA LYS A 17 -15.61 2.27 37.28
C LYS A 17 -15.81 1.99 35.79
N LEU A 18 -15.02 2.61 34.93
CA LEU A 18 -15.16 2.50 33.48
C LEU A 18 -14.36 1.30 32.96
N ASN A 19 -14.98 0.49 32.10
CA ASN A 19 -14.29 -0.58 31.40
C ASN A 19 -13.51 -0.02 30.20
N ALA A 20 -12.66 -0.85 29.58
CA ALA A 20 -11.85 -0.43 28.44
C ALA A 20 -12.70 0.18 27.30
N ASN A 21 -13.85 -0.42 27.00
CA ASN A 21 -14.72 0.03 25.91
C ASN A 21 -15.31 1.41 26.16
N THR A 22 -15.72 1.72 27.40
CA THR A 22 -16.23 3.07 27.71
C THR A 22 -15.14 4.13 27.54
N HIS A 23 -13.90 3.82 27.91
CA HIS A 23 -12.77 4.71 27.65
C HIS A 23 -12.52 4.89 26.15
N PHE A 24 -12.64 3.83 25.35
CA PHE A 24 -12.52 3.92 23.90
C PHE A 24 -13.64 4.75 23.27
N GLU A 25 -14.89 4.62 23.71
CA GLU A 25 -16.01 5.45 23.25
C GLU A 25 -15.79 6.94 23.58
N LEU A 26 -15.34 7.24 24.80
CA LEU A 26 -15.01 8.61 25.21
C LEU A 26 -13.85 9.18 24.39
N ALA A 27 -12.82 8.36 24.11
CA ALA A 27 -11.70 8.76 23.28
C ALA A 27 -12.14 9.17 21.87
N LEU A 28 -12.99 8.36 21.23
CA LEU A 28 -13.54 8.67 19.91
C LEU A 28 -14.38 9.95 19.95
N LYS A 29 -15.28 10.07 20.93
CA LYS A 29 -16.12 11.26 21.09
C LYS A 29 -15.28 12.54 21.22
N TYR A 30 -14.29 12.54 22.11
CA TYR A 30 -13.43 13.72 22.28
C TYR A 30 -12.57 14.00 21.05
N PHE A 31 -12.13 12.97 20.33
CA PHE A 31 -11.37 13.15 19.10
C PHE A 31 -12.22 13.84 18.02
N GLU A 32 -13.46 13.39 17.81
CA GLU A 32 -14.39 13.98 16.84
C GLU A 32 -14.75 15.42 17.21
N GLU A 33 -15.06 15.67 18.48
CA GLU A 33 -15.29 17.02 19.00
C GLU A 33 -14.09 17.93 18.76
N GLY A 34 -12.88 17.46 19.10
CA GLY A 34 -11.64 18.20 18.90
C GLY A 34 -11.41 18.54 17.43
N ARG A 35 -11.46 17.52 16.56
CA ARG A 35 -11.29 17.69 15.11
C ARG A 35 -12.28 18.69 14.51
N GLY A 36 -13.53 18.70 14.99
CA GLY A 36 -14.58 19.62 14.56
C GLY A 36 -14.42 21.07 15.06
N LEU A 37 -13.52 21.31 16.01
CA LEU A 37 -13.25 22.63 16.59
C LEU A 37 -12.00 23.31 16.01
N VAL A 38 -11.12 22.57 15.34
CA VAL A 38 -9.78 23.05 14.91
C VAL A 38 -9.79 24.40 14.19
N ASP A 39 -10.77 24.65 13.32
CA ASP A 39 -10.87 25.90 12.55
C ASP A 39 -11.60 27.03 13.29
N ARG A 40 -12.41 26.71 14.30
CA ARG A 40 -13.24 27.67 15.04
C ARG A 40 -12.60 28.09 16.36
N ASP A 41 -12.10 27.11 17.10
CA ASP A 41 -11.46 27.26 18.40
C ASP A 41 -10.30 26.24 18.51
N PRO A 42 -9.11 26.62 18.04
CA PRO A 42 -7.92 25.77 18.11
C PRO A 42 -7.55 25.40 19.55
N VAL A 43 -7.78 26.29 20.52
CA VAL A 43 -7.44 26.04 21.93
C VAL A 43 -8.32 24.94 22.48
N GLN A 44 -9.64 25.07 22.31
CA GLN A 44 -10.58 24.03 22.73
C GLN A 44 -10.37 22.72 21.95
N SER A 45 -10.00 22.81 20.66
CA SER A 45 -9.59 21.63 19.90
C SER A 45 -8.41 20.90 20.54
N CYS A 46 -7.37 21.60 20.97
CA CYS A 46 -6.21 20.98 21.63
C CYS A 46 -6.61 20.28 22.93
N GLU A 47 -7.46 20.91 23.76
CA GLU A 47 -7.97 20.30 24.99
C GLU A 47 -8.69 18.98 24.71
N LYS A 48 -9.54 18.96 23.69
CA LYS A 48 -10.34 17.79 23.31
C LYS A 48 -9.47 16.68 22.75
N LEU A 49 -8.51 17.01 21.88
CA LEU A 49 -7.56 16.05 21.33
C LEU A 49 -6.64 15.44 22.41
N TYR A 50 -6.25 16.24 23.41
CA TYR A 50 -5.50 15.72 24.56
C TYR A 50 -6.36 14.77 25.41
N LYS A 51 -7.59 15.15 25.75
CA LYS A 51 -8.53 14.28 26.48
C LYS A 51 -8.81 12.99 25.73
N ALA A 52 -8.94 13.04 24.41
CA ALA A 52 -9.09 11.86 23.57
C ALA A 52 -7.91 10.89 23.73
N THR A 53 -6.70 11.42 23.76
CA THR A 53 -5.46 10.65 23.97
C THR A 53 -5.44 10.05 25.38
N GLU A 54 -5.77 10.82 26.41
CA GLU A 54 -5.83 10.30 27.80
C GLU A 54 -6.80 9.12 27.90
N GLU A 55 -8.02 9.28 27.39
CA GLU A 55 -9.03 8.21 27.43
C GLU A 55 -8.60 6.97 26.63
N ALA A 56 -7.95 7.13 25.47
CA ALA A 56 -7.41 6.01 24.72
C ALA A 56 -6.34 5.24 25.52
N ILE A 57 -5.39 5.93 26.16
CA ILE A 57 -4.35 5.30 26.99
C ILE A 57 -4.97 4.57 28.18
N LYS A 58 -5.96 5.15 28.86
CA LYS A 58 -6.69 4.50 29.96
C LYS A 58 -7.33 3.19 29.50
N GLY A 59 -8.05 3.23 28.37
CA GLY A 59 -8.69 2.05 27.79
C GLY A 59 -7.67 0.96 27.44
N LEU A 60 -6.53 1.33 26.85
CA LEU A 60 -5.47 0.38 26.49
C LEU A 60 -4.81 -0.25 27.72
N VAL A 61 -4.56 0.52 28.79
CA VAL A 61 -4.02 -0.01 30.06
C VAL A 61 -4.94 -1.08 30.65
N ILE A 62 -6.26 -0.84 30.63
CA ILE A 62 -7.26 -1.79 31.11
C ILE A 62 -7.33 -3.01 30.18
N HIS A 63 -7.36 -2.80 28.87
CA HIS A 63 -7.45 -3.88 27.88
C HIS A 63 -6.26 -4.85 27.96
N PHE A 64 -5.04 -4.33 28.03
CA PHE A 64 -3.83 -5.15 28.16
C PHE A 64 -3.53 -5.57 29.61
N ASN A 65 -4.41 -5.21 30.56
CA ASN A 65 -4.30 -5.58 31.96
C ASN A 65 -2.93 -5.25 32.57
N ILE A 66 -2.49 -4.00 32.41
CA ILE A 66 -1.19 -3.52 32.91
C ILE A 66 -1.31 -3.29 34.42
N LYS A 67 -1.13 -4.38 35.18
CA LYS A 67 -1.46 -4.50 36.61
C LYS A 67 -0.76 -3.46 37.50
N ASP A 68 0.51 -3.18 37.27
CA ASP A 68 1.27 -2.24 38.11
C ASP A 68 0.71 -0.81 38.03
N ILE A 69 0.20 -0.41 36.87
CA ILE A 69 -0.46 0.89 36.68
C ILE A 69 -1.86 0.87 37.30
N ILE A 70 -2.64 -0.19 37.02
CA ILE A 70 -3.99 -0.39 37.56
C ILE A 70 -3.97 -0.32 39.10
N GLU A 71 -3.12 -1.10 39.76
CA GLU A 71 -3.00 -1.14 41.22
C GLU A 71 -2.56 0.21 41.79
N SER A 72 -1.68 0.94 41.09
CA SER A 72 -1.26 2.28 41.51
C SER A 72 -2.45 3.25 41.52
N ILE A 73 -3.26 3.25 40.46
CA ILE A 73 -4.43 4.13 40.32
C ILE A 73 -5.54 3.74 41.30
N GLU A 74 -5.74 2.45 41.56
CA GLU A 74 -6.69 1.98 42.58
C GLU A 74 -6.31 2.50 43.98
N ARG A 75 -5.01 2.58 44.28
CA ARG A 75 -4.49 3.09 45.55
C ARG A 75 -4.57 4.62 45.66
N THR A 76 -4.29 5.36 44.58
CA THR A 76 -4.28 6.83 44.60
C THR A 76 -5.65 7.44 44.32
N GLY A 77 -6.54 6.72 43.64
CA GLY A 77 -7.85 7.18 43.21
C GLY A 77 -7.83 8.09 41.98
N GLU A 78 -6.66 8.39 41.41
CA GLU A 78 -6.51 9.34 40.30
C GLU A 78 -5.37 8.98 39.35
N TRP A 79 -5.52 9.39 38.08
CA TRP A 79 -4.43 9.36 37.09
C TRP A 79 -3.56 10.61 37.28
N SER A 80 -2.33 10.41 37.72
CA SER A 80 -1.31 11.47 37.70
C SER A 80 -0.57 11.49 36.36
N GLU A 81 0.08 12.60 36.03
CA GLU A 81 0.98 12.69 34.87
C GLU A 81 2.03 11.58 34.88
N ARG A 82 2.55 11.24 36.06
CA ARG A 82 3.49 10.14 36.24
C ARG A 82 2.88 8.78 35.85
N GLU A 83 1.60 8.54 36.14
CA GLU A 83 0.93 7.31 35.72
C GLU A 83 0.82 7.22 34.20
N PHE A 84 0.48 8.32 33.53
CA PHE A 84 0.42 8.34 32.07
C PHE A 84 1.78 8.08 31.43
N VAL A 85 2.85 8.71 31.92
CA VAL A 85 4.21 8.47 31.39
C VAL A 85 4.59 7.00 31.52
N ARG A 86 4.33 6.38 32.68
CA ARG A 86 4.59 4.94 32.86
C ARG A 86 3.69 4.08 31.98
N ALA A 87 2.41 4.42 31.86
CA ALA A 87 1.46 3.70 31.00
C ALA A 87 1.91 3.71 29.53
N VAL A 88 2.31 4.87 29.02
CA VAL A 88 2.82 5.06 27.66
C VAL A 88 4.10 4.26 27.43
N GLU A 89 5.02 4.24 28.39
CA GLU A 89 6.23 3.40 28.35
C GLU A 89 5.89 1.90 28.31
N ARG A 90 4.90 1.45 29.09
CA ARG A 90 4.47 0.05 29.09
C ARG A 90 3.79 -0.32 27.78
N LEU A 91 2.89 0.53 27.29
CA LEU A 91 2.14 0.32 26.05
C LEU A 91 3.06 0.36 24.83
N SER A 92 4.12 1.18 24.84
CA SER A 92 5.07 1.22 23.72
C SER A 92 5.85 -0.07 23.56
N ARG A 93 6.11 -0.80 24.66
CA ARG A 93 6.70 -2.16 24.60
C ARG A 93 5.74 -3.20 24.02
N ILE A 94 4.44 -2.97 24.07
CA ILE A 94 3.40 -3.89 23.57
C ILE A 94 3.02 -3.57 22.12
N LEU A 95 2.77 -2.29 21.83
CA LEU A 95 2.20 -1.82 20.56
C LEU A 95 3.22 -1.15 19.64
N GLY A 96 4.39 -0.77 20.17
CA GLY A 96 5.46 -0.08 19.44
C GLY A 96 5.71 1.35 19.91
N GLU A 97 6.88 1.89 19.57
CA GLU A 97 7.34 3.22 20.01
C GLU A 97 6.46 4.38 19.55
N TRP A 98 5.66 4.20 18.50
CA TRP A 98 4.72 5.22 18.00
C TRP A 98 3.72 5.68 19.07
N ILE A 99 3.43 4.86 20.09
CA ILE A 99 2.62 5.26 21.26
C ILE A 99 3.24 6.45 21.99
N ILE A 100 4.56 6.45 22.16
CA ILE A 100 5.30 7.57 22.78
C ILE A 100 5.13 8.81 21.90
N SER A 101 5.33 8.67 20.59
CA SER A 101 5.18 9.79 19.65
C SER A 101 3.77 10.39 19.65
N SER A 102 2.73 9.56 19.74
CA SER A 102 1.34 10.03 19.87
C SER A 102 1.10 10.76 21.20
N TRP A 103 1.63 10.25 22.31
CA TRP A 103 1.54 10.90 23.61
C TRP A 103 2.27 12.24 23.63
N ASP A 104 3.51 12.30 23.15
CA ASP A 104 4.31 13.53 23.11
C ASP A 104 3.65 14.59 22.22
N THR A 105 3.03 14.15 21.12
CA THR A 105 2.24 15.03 20.25
C THR A 105 1.06 15.64 21.01
N ALA A 106 0.32 14.84 21.76
CA ALA A 106 -0.82 15.30 22.56
C ALA A 106 -0.36 16.20 23.72
N TRP A 107 0.74 15.85 24.39
CA TRP A 107 1.36 16.66 25.44
C TRP A 107 1.75 18.04 24.91
N ALA A 108 2.39 18.09 23.74
CA ALA A 108 2.73 19.35 23.08
C ALA A 108 1.48 20.19 22.74
N LEU A 109 0.39 19.57 22.28
CA LEU A 109 -0.89 20.28 22.08
C LEU A 109 -1.41 20.87 23.40
N ARG A 110 -1.37 20.11 24.50
CA ARG A 110 -1.79 20.63 25.82
C ARG A 110 -0.93 21.81 26.25
N THR A 111 0.39 21.70 26.22
CA THR A 111 1.27 22.77 26.72
C THR A 111 1.20 24.02 25.83
N LEU A 112 1.33 23.84 24.51
CA LEU A 112 1.54 24.96 23.58
C LEU A 112 0.25 25.69 23.19
N CYS A 113 -0.92 25.02 23.24
CA CYS A 113 -2.19 25.70 23.03
C CYS A 113 -2.62 26.51 24.27
N TYR A 114 -2.27 26.08 25.48
CA TYR A 114 -2.63 26.78 26.73
C TYR A 114 -1.72 27.96 27.07
N GLN A 115 -0.40 27.81 26.94
CA GLN A 115 0.51 28.83 27.50
C GLN A 115 0.58 30.10 26.65
N GLU A 116 0.35 30.02 25.33
CA GLU A 116 0.72 31.15 24.46
C GLU A 116 -0.18 31.33 23.22
N ALA A 117 -1.25 30.54 23.03
CA ALA A 117 -2.05 30.52 21.80
C ALA A 117 -1.18 30.46 20.51
N LYS A 118 0.04 29.90 20.62
CA LYS A 118 1.04 29.88 19.53
C LYS A 118 0.63 28.96 18.39
N PHE A 119 -0.18 27.94 18.69
CA PHE A 119 -0.74 27.07 17.67
C PHE A 119 -1.99 27.67 17.07
N ASN A 120 -1.88 28.01 15.79
CA ASN A 120 -3.04 28.28 14.95
C ASN A 120 -3.65 26.93 14.47
N SER A 121 -4.79 26.99 13.78
CA SER A 121 -5.48 25.82 13.25
C SER A 121 -4.59 24.91 12.39
N ARG A 122 -3.64 25.47 11.62
CA ARG A 122 -2.72 24.67 10.81
C ARG A 122 -1.78 23.84 11.68
N ASP A 123 -1.22 24.44 12.73
CA ASP A 123 -0.32 23.75 13.65
C ASP A 123 -1.02 22.58 14.36
N VAL A 124 -2.29 22.76 14.73
CA VAL A 124 -3.13 21.70 15.29
C VAL A 124 -3.39 20.61 14.24
N LYS A 125 -3.80 20.97 13.01
CA LYS A 125 -4.07 20.02 11.91
C LYS A 125 -2.89 19.10 11.62
N THR A 126 -1.66 19.61 11.65
CA THR A 126 -0.46 18.79 11.40
C THR A 126 -0.24 17.68 12.42
N ARG A 127 -0.84 17.78 13.62
CA ARG A 127 -0.67 16.84 14.73
C ARG A 127 -1.82 15.84 14.87
N ILE A 128 -2.98 16.13 14.25
CA ILE A 128 -4.16 15.25 14.26
C ILE A 128 -3.85 13.82 13.81
N PRO A 129 -3.08 13.56 12.72
CA PRO A 129 -2.85 12.19 12.26
C PRO A 129 -2.20 11.27 13.29
N SER A 130 -1.33 11.82 14.14
CA SER A 130 -0.66 11.07 15.21
C SER A 130 -1.65 10.62 16.29
N ILE A 131 -2.62 11.47 16.62
CA ILE A 131 -3.69 11.17 17.58
C ILE A 131 -4.72 10.25 16.94
N GLU A 132 -5.09 10.49 15.68
CA GLU A 132 -6.02 9.66 14.92
C GLU A 132 -5.55 8.20 14.84
N THR A 133 -4.25 7.98 14.69
CA THR A 133 -3.65 6.64 14.69
C THR A 133 -3.90 5.92 16.03
N LEU A 134 -3.65 6.60 17.16
CA LEU A 134 -3.91 6.06 18.50
C LEU A 134 -5.39 5.73 18.70
N ILE A 135 -6.29 6.63 18.29
CA ILE A 135 -7.74 6.43 18.41
C ILE A 135 -8.19 5.28 17.52
N SER A 136 -7.70 5.18 16.29
CA SER A 136 -8.06 4.10 15.37
C SER A 136 -7.63 2.73 15.93
N VAL A 137 -6.42 2.63 16.48
CA VAL A 137 -5.95 1.40 17.13
C VAL A 137 -6.80 1.06 18.36
N SER A 138 -7.14 2.04 19.19
CA SER A 138 -7.97 1.82 20.37
C SER A 138 -9.39 1.36 20.00
N GLN A 139 -9.98 1.89 18.92
CA GLN A 139 -11.27 1.42 18.39
C GLN A 139 -11.18 0.00 17.82
N ASN A 140 -10.13 -0.32 17.07
CA ASN A 140 -9.93 -1.67 16.53
C ASN A 140 -9.80 -2.71 17.64
N ILE A 141 -9.18 -2.33 18.76
CA ILE A 141 -9.03 -3.17 19.95
C ILE A 141 -10.35 -3.28 20.76
N SER A 142 -11.14 -2.21 20.82
CA SER A 142 -12.47 -2.15 21.47
C SER A 142 -13.48 -3.12 20.83
N GLN A 143 -13.41 -3.27 19.52
CA GLN A 143 -14.28 -4.18 18.79
C GLN A 143 -13.83 -5.62 19.06
N THR A 144 -14.60 -6.37 19.85
CA THR A 144 -14.78 -7.80 19.55
C THR A 144 -15.38 -7.87 18.16
N VAL A 145 -14.53 -7.90 17.14
CA VAL A 145 -14.93 -7.77 15.74
C VAL A 145 -15.84 -8.96 15.39
N PRO A 146 -17.10 -8.74 14.99
CA PRO A 146 -17.93 -9.81 14.45
C PRO A 146 -17.21 -10.40 13.24
N ALA A 147 -17.12 -11.73 13.15
CA ALA A 147 -16.37 -12.40 12.08
C ALA A 147 -16.77 -11.90 10.67
N SER A 148 -18.01 -11.45 10.48
CA SER A 148 -18.49 -10.83 9.23
C SER A 148 -17.69 -9.59 8.80
N PHE A 149 -17.25 -8.76 9.75
CA PHE A 149 -16.47 -7.55 9.44
C PHE A 149 -15.00 -7.87 9.13
N ILE A 150 -14.42 -8.89 9.79
CA ILE A 150 -13.09 -9.40 9.41
C ILE A 150 -13.15 -9.99 7.99
N VAL A 151 -14.19 -10.78 7.69
CA VAL A 151 -14.39 -11.32 6.35
C VAL A 151 -14.50 -10.20 5.32
N GLU A 152 -15.31 -9.17 5.58
CA GLU A 152 -15.46 -8.04 4.66
C GLU A 152 -14.16 -7.24 4.48
N TYR A 153 -13.41 -6.99 5.56
CA TYR A 153 -12.14 -6.27 5.51
C TYR A 153 -11.04 -7.06 4.80
N VAL A 154 -10.90 -8.35 5.10
CA VAL A 154 -9.94 -9.26 4.45
C VAL A 154 -10.30 -9.44 2.98
N ASP A 155 -11.57 -9.60 2.65
CA ASP A 155 -12.05 -9.77 1.28
C ASP A 155 -11.87 -8.49 0.45
N LYS A 156 -12.07 -7.30 1.05
CA LYS A 156 -11.71 -6.01 0.44
C LYS A 156 -10.20 -5.89 0.21
N MET A 157 -9.38 -6.24 1.20
CA MET A 157 -7.92 -6.21 1.08
C MET A 157 -7.42 -7.16 -0.02
N PHE A 158 -7.96 -8.38 -0.09
CA PHE A 158 -7.63 -9.36 -1.13
C PHE A 158 -8.08 -8.90 -2.51
N ARG A 159 -9.26 -8.28 -2.65
CA ARG A 159 -9.70 -7.68 -3.91
C ARG A 159 -8.77 -6.57 -4.38
N ASP A 160 -8.44 -5.63 -3.51
CA ASP A 160 -7.55 -4.50 -3.84
C ASP A 160 -6.15 -5.00 -4.22
N PHE A 161 -5.64 -6.01 -3.51
CA PHE A 161 -4.38 -6.66 -3.84
C PHE A 161 -4.45 -7.40 -5.18
N SER A 162 -5.51 -8.17 -5.42
CA SER A 162 -5.71 -8.91 -6.67
C SER A 162 -5.82 -7.98 -7.87
N GLU A 163 -6.54 -6.87 -7.76
CA GLU A 163 -6.66 -5.89 -8.85
C GLU A 163 -5.32 -5.18 -9.13
N LYS A 164 -4.55 -4.85 -8.09
CA LYS A 164 -3.18 -4.34 -8.26
C LYS A 164 -2.28 -5.36 -8.97
N MET A 165 -2.32 -6.63 -8.56
CA MET A 165 -1.55 -7.70 -9.20
C MET A 165 -1.97 -7.91 -10.66
N LYS A 166 -3.28 -7.90 -10.96
CA LYS A 166 -3.79 -7.96 -12.35
C LYS A 166 -3.35 -6.77 -13.19
N ALA A 167 -3.25 -5.58 -12.59
CA ALA A 167 -2.76 -4.39 -13.29
C ALA A 167 -1.27 -4.54 -13.66
N VAL A 168 -0.44 -4.97 -12.70
CA VAL A 168 0.99 -5.25 -12.95
C VAL A 168 1.18 -6.33 -14.02
N ILE A 169 0.44 -7.44 -13.93
CA ILE A 169 0.52 -8.52 -14.91
C ILE A 169 0.07 -8.03 -16.30
N ARG A 170 -1.00 -7.24 -16.38
CA ARG A 170 -1.46 -6.66 -17.66
C ARG A 170 -0.41 -5.75 -18.28
N GLU A 171 0.23 -4.90 -17.48
CA GLU A 171 1.28 -4.02 -17.97
C GLU A 171 2.47 -4.83 -18.52
N GLU A 172 2.87 -5.89 -17.83
CA GLU A 172 3.99 -6.73 -18.25
C GLU A 172 3.66 -7.55 -19.50
N ILE A 173 2.43 -8.07 -19.60
CA ILE A 173 1.94 -8.76 -20.80
C ILE A 173 1.92 -7.81 -22.00
N GLU A 174 1.48 -6.56 -21.82
CA GLU A 174 1.43 -5.60 -22.94
C GLU A 174 2.84 -5.24 -23.42
N LYS A 175 3.79 -5.03 -22.51
CA LYS A 175 5.22 -4.84 -22.87
C LYS A 175 5.78 -6.02 -23.65
N LEU A 176 5.51 -7.24 -23.20
CA LEU A 176 5.93 -8.46 -23.92
C LEU A 176 5.29 -8.55 -25.30
N ARG A 177 4.00 -8.23 -25.40
CA ARG A 177 3.25 -8.23 -26.66
C ARG A 177 3.84 -7.22 -27.64
N GLU A 178 4.10 -5.98 -27.22
CA GLU A 178 4.74 -4.95 -28.05
C GLU A 178 6.13 -5.40 -28.53
N SER A 179 6.92 -6.03 -27.66
CA SER A 179 8.24 -6.56 -28.01
C SER A 179 8.15 -7.71 -29.04
N VAL A 180 7.16 -8.58 -28.91
CA VAL A 180 6.92 -9.68 -29.83
C VAL A 180 6.45 -9.15 -31.18
N ASP A 181 5.51 -8.21 -31.21
CA ASP A 181 4.99 -7.60 -32.43
C ASP A 181 6.10 -6.89 -33.21
N LYS A 182 6.97 -6.13 -32.51
CA LYS A 182 8.15 -5.50 -33.12
C LYS A 182 9.08 -6.54 -33.74
N SER A 183 9.35 -7.63 -33.03
CA SER A 183 10.21 -8.72 -33.53
C SER A 183 9.62 -9.40 -34.77
N PHE A 184 8.30 -9.62 -34.79
CA PHE A 184 7.60 -10.18 -35.96
C PHE A 184 7.65 -9.25 -37.18
N ILE A 185 7.51 -7.94 -36.98
CA ILE A 185 7.65 -6.95 -38.06
C ILE A 185 9.05 -7.00 -38.66
N GLU A 186 10.10 -7.00 -37.83
CA GLU A 186 11.48 -7.11 -38.29
C GLU A 186 11.74 -8.43 -39.04
N LEU A 187 11.24 -9.54 -38.53
CA LEU A 187 11.34 -10.84 -39.21
C LEU A 187 10.63 -10.84 -40.56
N THR A 188 9.43 -10.25 -40.63
CA THR A 188 8.66 -10.16 -41.88
C THR A 188 9.40 -9.33 -42.93
N GLN A 189 10.03 -8.21 -42.53
CA GLN A 189 10.86 -7.40 -43.41
C GLN A 189 12.12 -8.14 -43.89
N ARG A 190 12.76 -8.93 -43.01
CA ARG A 190 13.91 -9.77 -43.43
C ARG A 190 13.49 -10.86 -44.40
N VAL A 191 12.37 -11.54 -44.15
CA VAL A 191 11.85 -12.59 -45.04
C VAL A 191 11.48 -12.02 -46.41
N SER A 192 10.85 -10.85 -46.47
CA SER A 192 10.52 -10.22 -47.75
C SER A 192 11.77 -9.81 -48.53
N SER A 193 12.79 -9.27 -47.86
CA SER A 193 14.10 -8.99 -48.46
C SER A 193 14.72 -10.24 -49.06
N VAL A 194 14.84 -11.32 -48.27
CA VAL A 194 15.44 -12.59 -48.71
C VAL A 194 14.63 -13.20 -49.87
N SER A 195 13.30 -13.17 -49.80
CA SER A 195 12.45 -13.66 -50.89
C SER A 195 12.73 -12.91 -52.20
N SER A 196 12.88 -11.59 -52.14
CA SER A 196 13.18 -10.78 -53.32
C SER A 196 14.56 -11.11 -53.93
N GLU A 197 15.55 -11.40 -53.09
CA GLU A 197 16.88 -11.83 -53.52
C GLU A 197 16.84 -13.21 -54.17
N VAL A 198 16.11 -14.16 -53.57
CA VAL A 198 15.92 -15.52 -54.12
C VAL A 198 15.23 -15.47 -55.48
N GLU A 199 14.20 -14.65 -55.64
CA GLU A 199 13.51 -14.45 -56.93
C GLU A 199 14.44 -13.86 -58.00
N LYS A 200 15.31 -12.93 -57.60
CA LYS A 200 16.32 -12.35 -58.50
C LYS A 200 17.31 -13.43 -58.95
N SER A 201 17.89 -14.18 -58.01
CA SER A 201 18.82 -15.27 -58.33
C SER A 201 18.16 -16.37 -59.18
N SER A 202 16.89 -16.71 -58.94
CA SER A 202 16.18 -17.69 -59.76
C SER A 202 15.99 -17.22 -61.21
N ARG A 203 15.70 -15.93 -61.43
CA ARG A 203 15.63 -15.33 -62.78
C ARG A 203 16.98 -15.39 -63.50
N GLU A 204 18.07 -15.09 -62.81
CA GLU A 204 19.43 -15.19 -63.35
C GLU A 204 19.76 -16.63 -63.76
N VAL A 205 19.50 -17.61 -62.90
CA VAL A 205 19.71 -19.04 -63.20
C VAL A 205 18.89 -19.50 -64.42
N LYS A 206 17.63 -19.07 -64.54
CA LYS A 206 16.80 -19.37 -65.70
C LYS A 206 17.41 -18.82 -66.99
N SER A 207 17.90 -17.57 -66.97
CA SER A 207 18.58 -16.93 -68.11
C SER A 207 19.85 -17.68 -68.51
N ILE A 208 20.65 -18.11 -67.54
CA ILE A 208 21.85 -18.92 -67.80
C ILE A 208 21.47 -20.25 -68.45
N LYS A 209 20.45 -20.94 -67.91
CA LYS A 209 19.99 -22.23 -68.44
C LYS A 209 19.46 -22.12 -69.87
N THR A 210 18.69 -21.07 -70.19
CA THR A 210 18.21 -20.85 -71.56
C THR A 210 19.37 -20.54 -72.50
N GLY A 211 20.34 -19.71 -72.08
CA GLY A 211 21.55 -19.43 -72.86
C GLY A 211 22.37 -20.70 -73.17
N LEU A 212 22.60 -21.55 -72.17
CA LEU A 212 23.28 -22.84 -72.34
C LEU A 212 22.53 -23.77 -73.30
N ARG A 213 21.19 -23.85 -73.18
CA ARG A 213 20.36 -24.65 -74.08
C ARG A 213 20.45 -24.16 -75.53
N SER A 214 20.42 -22.85 -75.76
CA SER A 214 20.60 -22.26 -77.09
C SER A 214 21.97 -22.58 -77.68
N ARG A 215 23.04 -22.49 -76.88
CA ARG A 215 24.40 -22.86 -77.30
C ARG A 215 24.50 -24.34 -77.65
N LEU A 216 23.92 -25.22 -76.85
CA LEU A 216 23.90 -26.66 -77.12
C LEU A 216 23.13 -26.98 -78.41
N ASN A 217 21.95 -26.37 -78.61
CA ASN A 217 21.17 -26.53 -79.83
C ASN A 217 21.95 -26.05 -81.07
N PHE A 218 22.68 -24.94 -80.96
CA PHE A 218 23.54 -24.45 -82.04
C PHE A 218 24.67 -25.43 -82.37
N ILE A 219 25.34 -26.00 -81.37
CA ILE A 219 26.37 -27.02 -81.58
C ILE A 219 25.77 -28.26 -82.25
N LEU A 220 24.62 -28.75 -81.77
CA LEU A 220 23.92 -29.89 -82.37
C LEU A 220 23.51 -29.61 -83.81
N TRP A 221 23.04 -28.38 -84.09
CA TRP A 221 22.72 -27.94 -85.45
C TRP A 221 23.97 -27.95 -86.35
N LEU A 222 25.11 -27.42 -85.89
CA LEU A 222 26.38 -27.47 -86.63
C LEU A 222 26.83 -28.91 -86.91
N LEU A 223 26.71 -29.81 -85.93
CA LEU A 223 27.01 -31.23 -86.11
C LEU A 223 26.08 -31.90 -87.12
N GLY A 224 24.79 -31.54 -87.12
CA GLY A 224 23.81 -31.98 -88.10
C GLY A 224 24.10 -31.45 -89.52
N LEU A 225 24.50 -30.18 -89.64
CA LEU A 225 24.91 -29.56 -90.89
C LEU A 225 26.14 -30.28 -91.47
N ARG A 226 27.15 -30.53 -90.62
CA ARG A 226 28.32 -31.34 -90.98
C ARG A 226 27.90 -32.71 -91.51
N LYS A 227 27.01 -33.44 -90.80
CA LYS A 227 26.54 -34.76 -91.28
C LYS A 227 25.88 -34.71 -92.66
N ARG A 228 25.09 -33.66 -92.97
CA ARG A 228 24.44 -33.51 -94.29
C ARG A 228 25.45 -33.20 -95.41
N LEU A 229 26.36 -32.27 -95.16
CA LEU A 229 27.41 -31.91 -96.13
C LEU A 229 28.30 -33.11 -96.47
N PHE A 230 28.63 -33.96 -95.49
CA PHE A 230 29.45 -35.16 -95.69
C PHE A 230 28.65 -36.45 -96.04
N SER A 231 27.32 -36.35 -96.22
CA SER A 231 26.50 -37.46 -96.74
C SER A 231 26.21 -37.34 -98.24
N GLU A 232 26.33 -36.15 -98.83
CA GLU A 232 26.22 -35.94 -100.28
C GLU A 232 27.50 -36.29 -101.06
N GLU A 233 28.64 -36.47 -100.38
CA GLU A 233 29.91 -36.93 -100.99
C GLU A 233 30.01 -38.47 -101.14
N ARG A 234 28.92 -39.21 -100.91
CA ARG A 234 28.90 -40.69 -100.95
C ARG A 234 27.89 -41.31 -101.93
N HIS A 235 27.61 -40.64 -103.04
CA HIS A 235 26.98 -41.23 -104.22
C HIS A 235 27.84 -41.04 -105.47
#